data_AF-A0A662DQ59-F1
#
_entry.id   AF-A0A662DQ59-F1
#
_cell.length_a   1.000
_cell.length_b   1.000
_cell.length_c   1.000
_cell.angle_alpha   90.00
_cell.angle_beta   90.00
_cell.angle_gamma   90.00
#
_symmetry.space_group_name_H-M   'P 1'
#
loop_
_entity.id
_entity.type
_entity.pdbx_description
1 polymer ?
#
loop_
_entity_poly.entity_id
_entity_poly.type
_entity_poly.pdbx_seq_one_letter_code
_entity_poly.pdbx_strand_id
1 'polypeptide(L)'
;MSRVLMRALQLQILLLVVLATGCGGGPSLPDYAEDVEALVATMNARLDELDAETIGTRDLDEIKRYAQQRIIARSDFLAGMSDLEPPDDVLELHETAVGIMQRVFDSESILADRVMNLESASGIDAIWETPEGIAARAADEQAIALCHAAQSEFDQTADRQELQDVPWIPSEMRSVIVVAFGCDADNR
;
A
#
# COMPACT_ATOMS: atom_id res chain seq x y z
N MET A 1 -23.76 7.74 -36.96
CA MET A 1 -24.67 6.84 -36.22
C MET A 1 -23.82 6.02 -35.27
N SER A 2 -24.05 6.24 -33.98
CA SER A 2 -23.06 6.20 -32.92
C SER A 2 -22.77 4.81 -32.36
N ARG A 3 -21.48 4.49 -32.21
CA ARG A 3 -20.93 3.43 -31.33
C ARG A 3 -21.07 3.76 -29.83
N VAL A 4 -21.99 4.67 -29.49
CA VAL A 4 -22.24 5.17 -28.13
C VAL A 4 -23.23 4.28 -27.37
N LEU A 5 -24.03 3.46 -28.07
CA LEU A 5 -25.06 2.65 -27.41
C LEU A 5 -24.57 1.36 -26.73
N MET A 6 -23.32 0.93 -26.92
CA MET A 6 -22.84 -0.36 -26.40
C MET A 6 -21.88 -0.23 -25.20
N ARG A 7 -21.51 0.98 -24.81
CA ARG A 7 -20.77 1.27 -23.55
C ARG A 7 -21.69 1.64 -22.38
N ALA A 8 -22.98 1.78 -22.62
CA ALA A 8 -23.97 2.15 -21.61
C ALA A 8 -24.42 0.98 -20.69
N LEU A 9 -23.87 -0.23 -20.88
CA LEU A 9 -24.31 -1.44 -20.14
C LEU A 9 -23.26 -2.02 -19.18
N GLN A 10 -22.05 -1.44 -19.09
CA GLN A 10 -21.03 -1.90 -18.12
C GLN A 10 -20.87 -0.98 -16.89
N LEU A 11 -21.51 0.19 -16.87
CA LEU A 11 -21.52 1.09 -15.71
C LEU A 11 -22.68 0.86 -14.73
N GLN A 12 -23.50 -0.19 -14.94
CA GLN A 12 -24.68 -0.48 -14.12
C GLN A 12 -24.49 -1.61 -13.11
N ILE A 13 -23.28 -2.17 -12.96
CA ILE A 13 -23.03 -3.27 -12.00
C ILE A 13 -22.53 -2.75 -10.63
N LEU A 14 -22.03 -1.51 -10.52
CA LEU A 14 -21.46 -0.98 -9.27
C LEU A 14 -22.41 -0.10 -8.45
N LEU A 15 -23.71 -0.01 -8.78
CA LEU A 15 -24.63 0.93 -8.14
C LEU A 15 -25.93 0.31 -7.56
N LEU A 16 -25.95 -0.99 -7.25
CA LEU A 16 -27.20 -1.65 -6.82
C LEU A 16 -27.07 -2.70 -5.71
N VAL A 17 -26.22 -2.48 -4.70
CA VAL A 17 -26.35 -3.14 -3.39
C VAL A 17 -26.06 -2.15 -2.25
N VAL A 18 -26.83 -1.06 -2.19
CA VAL A 18 -27.05 -0.35 -0.92
C VAL A 18 -28.55 -0.40 -0.72
N LEU A 19 -29.01 -1.38 0.06
CA LEU A 19 -30.23 -1.36 0.90
C LEU A 19 -30.61 -2.80 1.30
N ALA A 20 -30.53 -3.06 2.61
CA ALA A 20 -30.93 -4.26 3.36
C ALA A 20 -30.02 -5.48 3.09
N THR A 21 -29.28 -6.06 4.05
CA THR A 21 -29.63 -6.41 5.43
C THR A 21 -28.35 -6.83 6.18
N GLY A 22 -28.30 -6.54 7.48
CA GLY A 22 -27.57 -7.37 8.44
C GLY A 22 -26.47 -6.63 9.20
N CYS A 23 -26.47 -6.79 10.52
CA CYS A 23 -25.31 -6.54 11.37
C CYS A 23 -24.10 -7.34 10.85
N GLY A 24 -23.29 -6.75 9.96
CA GLY A 24 -21.91 -7.16 9.74
C GLY A 24 -21.09 -6.55 10.87
N GLY A 25 -20.67 -7.35 11.84
CA GLY A 25 -19.95 -6.92 13.04
C GLY A 25 -18.48 -6.57 12.80
N GLY A 26 -18.16 -5.97 11.67
CA GLY A 26 -16.81 -5.48 11.36
C GLY A 26 -16.58 -4.05 11.88
N PRO A 27 -15.32 -3.57 11.91
CA PRO A 27 -15.02 -2.19 12.26
C PRO A 27 -15.63 -1.21 11.25
N SER A 28 -15.75 0.05 11.65
CA SER A 28 -16.19 1.08 10.72
C SER A 28 -15.09 1.38 9.69
N LEU A 29 -15.47 1.80 8.47
CA LEU A 29 -14.50 2.15 7.44
C LEU A 29 -13.53 3.27 7.88
N PRO A 30 -13.95 4.33 8.60
CA PRO A 30 -13.03 5.32 9.16
C PRO A 30 -12.00 4.74 10.14
N ASP A 31 -12.44 3.87 11.08
CA ASP A 31 -11.53 3.29 12.07
C ASP A 31 -10.50 2.37 11.39
N TYR A 32 -10.96 1.54 10.44
CA TYR A 32 -10.08 0.71 9.62
C TYR A 32 -9.06 1.53 8.81
N ALA A 33 -9.49 2.65 8.22
CA ALA A 33 -8.60 3.54 7.47
C ALA A 33 -7.53 4.17 8.37
N GLU A 34 -7.90 4.63 9.57
CA GLU A 34 -6.97 5.17 10.57
C GLU A 34 -5.92 4.13 10.99
N ASP A 35 -6.34 2.88 11.23
CA ASP A 35 -5.42 1.79 11.57
C ASP A 35 -4.43 1.48 10.43
N VAL A 36 -4.90 1.43 9.18
CA VAL A 36 -4.04 1.24 8.00
C VAL A 36 -3.05 2.40 7.84
N GLU A 37 -3.52 3.65 7.95
CA GLU A 37 -2.67 4.83 7.88
C GLU A 37 -1.60 4.83 8.96
N ALA A 38 -1.94 4.44 10.19
CA ALA A 38 -1.00 4.32 11.29
C ALA A 38 0.09 3.26 11.03
N LEU A 39 -0.27 2.10 10.48
CA LEU A 39 0.68 1.07 10.09
C LEU A 39 1.63 1.56 8.99
N VAL A 40 1.09 2.21 7.95
CA VAL A 40 1.88 2.75 6.84
C VAL A 40 2.85 3.83 7.34
N ALA A 41 2.37 4.77 8.16
CA ALA A 41 3.19 5.83 8.74
C ALA A 41 4.32 5.26 9.61
N THR A 42 4.02 4.24 10.41
CA THR A 42 5.02 3.58 11.27
C THR A 42 6.09 2.88 10.43
N MET A 43 5.69 2.13 9.40
CA MET A 43 6.63 1.47 8.49
C MET A 43 7.51 2.50 7.77
N ASN A 44 6.92 3.53 7.16
CA ASN A 44 7.67 4.53 6.41
C ASN A 44 8.65 5.28 7.30
N ALA A 45 8.23 5.73 8.49
CA ALA A 45 9.13 6.40 9.43
C ALA A 45 10.34 5.53 9.81
N ARG A 46 10.13 4.21 9.97
CA ARG A 46 11.22 3.27 10.26
C ARG A 46 12.15 3.09 9.06
N LEU A 47 11.61 3.01 7.84
CA LEU A 47 12.42 2.90 6.63
C LEU A 47 13.24 4.18 6.39
N ASP A 48 12.65 5.36 6.59
CA ASP A 48 13.32 6.66 6.45
C ASP A 48 14.48 6.81 7.44
N GLU A 49 14.29 6.38 8.68
CA GLU A 49 15.35 6.35 9.70
C GLU A 49 16.52 5.45 9.26
N LEU A 50 16.21 4.23 8.79
CA LEU A 50 17.22 3.28 8.31
C LEU A 50 17.98 3.82 7.10
N ASP A 51 17.28 4.45 6.15
CA ASP A 51 17.88 5.04 4.97
C ASP A 51 18.79 6.21 5.35
N ALA A 52 18.33 7.11 6.23
CA ALA A 52 19.13 8.23 6.74
C ALA A 52 20.43 7.78 7.45
N GLU A 53 20.38 6.68 8.20
CA GLU A 53 21.56 6.10 8.87
C GLU A 53 22.55 5.44 7.91
N THR A 54 22.08 4.96 6.75
CA THR A 54 22.86 4.09 5.86
C THR A 54 23.35 4.80 4.59
N ILE A 55 22.77 5.95 4.22
CA ILE A 55 23.18 6.71 3.03
C ILE A 55 24.69 6.97 3.03
N GLY A 56 25.36 6.50 1.97
CA GLY A 56 26.78 6.75 1.72
C GLY A 56 27.74 5.84 2.49
N THR A 57 27.24 4.90 3.31
CA THR A 57 28.13 3.91 3.94
C THR A 57 28.72 2.96 2.91
N ARG A 58 29.93 2.49 3.21
CA ARG A 58 30.61 1.37 2.50
C ARG A 58 31.00 0.26 3.45
N ASP A 59 30.56 0.34 4.71
CA ASP A 59 30.79 -0.68 5.70
C ASP A 59 29.82 -1.85 5.46
N LEU A 60 30.37 -3.04 5.21
CA LEU A 60 29.57 -4.22 4.91
C LEU A 60 28.71 -4.66 6.11
N ASP A 61 29.19 -4.50 7.34
CA ASP A 61 28.45 -4.88 8.54
C ASP A 61 27.28 -3.93 8.80
N GLU A 62 27.44 -2.64 8.47
CA GLU A 62 26.34 -1.67 8.48
C GLU A 62 25.30 -2.00 7.42
N ILE A 63 25.72 -2.35 6.21
CA ILE A 63 24.80 -2.72 5.12
C ILE A 63 24.03 -4.01 5.44
N LYS A 64 24.68 -5.00 6.04
CA LYS A 64 24.03 -6.23 6.52
C LYS A 64 23.00 -5.93 7.60
N ARG A 65 23.35 -5.05 8.56
CA ARG A 65 22.43 -4.60 9.60
C ARG A 65 21.24 -3.87 9.02
N TYR A 66 21.46 -2.96 8.07
CA TYR A 66 20.42 -2.25 7.34
C TYR A 66 19.45 -3.23 6.67
N ALA A 67 19.98 -4.19 5.88
CA ALA A 67 19.15 -5.18 5.20
C ALA A 67 18.29 -5.98 6.19
N GLN A 68 18.89 -6.42 7.31
CA GLN A 68 18.15 -7.15 8.35
C GLN A 68 17.06 -6.29 9.00
N GLN A 69 17.35 -5.04 9.35
CA GLN A 69 16.38 -4.14 9.99
C GLN A 69 15.23 -3.76 9.06
N ARG A 70 15.52 -3.60 7.77
CA ARG A 70 14.50 -3.36 6.74
C ARG A 70 13.52 -4.52 6.65
N ILE A 71 14.00 -5.76 6.65
CA ILE A 71 13.13 -6.95 6.65
C ILE A 71 12.27 -7.04 7.90
N ILE A 72 12.81 -6.70 9.07
CA ILE A 72 12.02 -6.64 10.31
C ILE A 72 10.89 -5.62 10.17
N ALA A 73 11.17 -4.40 9.70
CA ALA A 73 10.14 -3.38 9.50
C ALA A 73 9.03 -3.83 8.54
N ARG A 74 9.38 -4.52 7.45
CA ARG A 74 8.42 -5.09 6.50
C ARG A 74 7.61 -6.24 7.09
N SER A 75 8.25 -7.11 7.87
CA SER A 75 7.59 -8.21 8.57
C SER A 75 6.56 -7.68 9.56
N ASP A 76 6.93 -6.67 10.34
CA ASP A 76 6.06 -6.06 11.35
C ASP A 76 4.85 -5.38 10.70
N PHE A 77 5.06 -4.66 9.59
CA PHE A 77 3.98 -4.06 8.81
C PHE A 77 3.04 -5.11 8.22
N LEU A 78 3.58 -6.17 7.61
CA LEU A 78 2.79 -7.25 7.02
C LEU A 78 1.96 -8.00 8.08
N ALA A 79 2.55 -8.27 9.25
CA ALA A 79 1.84 -8.84 10.38
C ALA A 79 0.71 -7.92 10.84
N GLY A 80 1.00 -6.63 11.03
CA GLY A 80 0.00 -5.63 11.40
C GLY A 80 -1.16 -5.57 10.40
N MET A 81 -0.87 -5.52 9.09
CA MET A 81 -1.90 -5.54 8.05
C MET A 81 -2.72 -6.84 8.09
N SER A 82 -2.07 -7.99 8.27
CA SER A 82 -2.77 -9.29 8.29
C SER A 82 -3.66 -9.48 9.53
N ASP A 83 -3.38 -8.75 10.61
CA ASP A 83 -4.15 -8.79 11.86
C ASP A 83 -5.37 -7.85 11.84
N LEU A 84 -5.46 -6.93 10.85
CA LEU A 84 -6.63 -6.06 10.69
C LEU A 84 -7.83 -6.84 10.14
N GLU A 85 -9.02 -6.54 10.66
CA GLU A 85 -10.28 -7.04 10.14
C GLU A 85 -10.89 -5.96 9.21
N PRO A 86 -10.84 -6.12 7.87
CA PRO A 86 -11.41 -5.12 6.98
C PRO A 86 -12.95 -5.18 6.97
N PRO A 87 -13.64 -4.03 6.81
CA PRO A 87 -15.06 -4.02 6.45
C PRO A 87 -15.33 -4.80 5.16
N ASP A 88 -16.51 -5.45 5.06
CA ASP A 88 -16.91 -6.25 3.89
C ASP A 88 -16.72 -5.51 2.55
N ASP A 89 -17.02 -4.21 2.53
CA ASP A 89 -16.93 -3.36 1.34
C ASP A 89 -15.49 -3.16 0.81
N VAL A 90 -14.47 -3.41 1.63
CA VAL A 90 -13.04 -3.22 1.29
C VAL A 90 -12.19 -4.48 1.48
N LEU A 91 -12.81 -5.62 1.81
CA LEU A 91 -12.12 -6.90 2.03
C LEU A 91 -11.25 -7.32 0.83
N GLU A 92 -11.77 -7.25 -0.41
CA GLU A 92 -11.01 -7.63 -1.61
C GLU A 92 -9.78 -6.75 -1.83
N LEU A 93 -9.91 -5.44 -1.55
CA LEU A 93 -8.79 -4.50 -1.64
C LEU A 93 -7.74 -4.79 -0.57
N HIS A 94 -8.18 -5.07 0.67
CA HIS A 94 -7.32 -5.45 1.77
C HIS A 94 -6.53 -6.73 1.45
N GLU A 95 -7.20 -7.80 1.04
CA GLU A 95 -6.57 -9.08 0.66
C GLU A 95 -5.55 -8.89 -0.46
N THR A 96 -5.89 -8.05 -1.45
CA THR A 96 -4.98 -7.69 -2.55
C THR A 96 -3.73 -6.95 -2.04
N ALA A 97 -3.90 -5.99 -1.13
CA ALA A 97 -2.81 -5.24 -0.53
C ALA A 97 -1.89 -6.15 0.30
N VAL A 98 -2.46 -6.99 1.17
CA VAL A 98 -1.70 -7.98 1.96
C VAL A 98 -0.91 -8.92 1.04
N GLY A 99 -1.53 -9.43 -0.03
CA GLY A 99 -0.87 -10.32 -0.99
C GLY A 99 0.26 -9.66 -1.79
N ILE A 100 0.18 -8.35 -2.04
CA ILE A 100 1.27 -7.58 -2.65
C ILE A 100 2.40 -7.36 -1.64
N MET A 101 2.07 -6.99 -0.41
CA MET A 101 3.06 -6.76 0.65
C MET A 101 3.80 -8.04 1.05
N GLN A 102 3.12 -9.19 1.03
CA GLN A 102 3.77 -10.50 1.16
C GLN A 102 4.83 -10.72 0.07
N ARG A 103 4.52 -10.41 -1.19
CA ARG A 103 5.48 -10.56 -2.30
C ARG A 103 6.66 -9.60 -2.17
N VAL A 104 6.42 -8.37 -1.72
CA VAL A 104 7.50 -7.43 -1.38
C VAL A 104 8.39 -8.03 -0.30
N PHE A 105 7.82 -8.44 0.83
CA PHE A 105 8.55 -9.06 1.93
C PHE A 105 9.36 -10.28 1.49
N ASP A 106 8.77 -11.21 0.73
CA ASP A 106 9.45 -12.42 0.27
C ASP A 106 10.65 -12.07 -0.63
N SER A 107 10.45 -11.13 -1.55
CA SER A 107 11.50 -10.72 -2.50
C SER A 107 12.63 -9.94 -1.83
N GLU A 108 12.32 -9.01 -0.91
CA GLU A 108 13.31 -8.28 -0.14
C GLU A 108 14.05 -9.24 0.81
N SER A 109 13.37 -10.23 1.41
CA SER A 109 14.01 -11.22 2.30
C SER A 109 15.05 -12.07 1.58
N ILE A 110 14.74 -12.53 0.36
CA ILE A 110 15.69 -13.25 -0.49
C ILE A 110 16.89 -12.36 -0.84
N LEU A 111 16.65 -11.09 -1.14
CA LEU A 111 17.72 -10.12 -1.41
C LEU A 111 18.58 -9.87 -0.15
N ALA A 112 17.96 -9.74 1.02
CA ALA A 112 18.64 -9.56 2.30
C ALA A 112 19.51 -10.78 2.63
N ASP A 113 19.02 -12.01 2.43
CA ASP A 113 19.83 -13.22 2.58
C ASP A 113 21.07 -13.19 1.69
N ARG A 114 20.94 -12.69 0.46
CA ARG A 114 22.08 -12.50 -0.43
C ARG A 114 23.07 -11.48 0.14
N VAL A 115 22.59 -10.33 0.64
CA VAL A 115 23.43 -9.31 1.31
C VAL A 115 24.18 -9.93 2.51
N MET A 116 23.49 -10.73 3.32
CA MET A 116 24.08 -11.39 4.50
C MET A 116 25.24 -12.33 4.14
N ASN A 117 25.18 -12.94 2.96
CA ASN A 117 26.20 -13.86 2.46
C ASN A 117 27.34 -13.19 1.68
N LEU A 118 27.35 -11.85 1.54
CA LEU A 118 28.48 -11.16 0.93
C LEU A 118 29.74 -11.23 1.79
N GLU A 119 30.88 -11.43 1.13
CA GLU A 119 32.21 -11.43 1.76
C GLU A 119 32.90 -10.06 1.67
N SER A 120 32.42 -9.16 0.79
CA SER A 120 32.97 -7.82 0.64
C SER A 120 31.93 -6.81 0.17
N ALA A 121 32.12 -5.54 0.53
CA ALA A 121 31.28 -4.42 0.10
C ALA A 121 31.29 -4.21 -1.44
N SER A 122 32.30 -4.71 -2.15
CA SER A 122 32.37 -4.59 -3.62
C SER A 122 31.25 -5.33 -4.36
N GLY A 123 30.59 -6.29 -3.70
CA GLY A 123 29.44 -7.00 -4.26
C GLY A 123 28.11 -6.25 -4.15
N ILE A 124 28.06 -5.13 -3.41
CA ILE A 124 26.83 -4.37 -3.17
C ILE A 124 26.37 -3.65 -4.44
N ASP A 125 27.28 -3.02 -5.18
CA ASP A 125 26.91 -2.24 -6.38
C ASP A 125 26.23 -3.14 -7.44
N ALA A 126 26.62 -4.41 -7.53
CA ALA A 126 26.05 -5.37 -8.47
C ALA A 126 24.76 -6.05 -7.97
N ILE A 127 24.35 -5.85 -6.71
CA ILE A 127 23.28 -6.65 -6.12
C ILE A 127 21.93 -6.41 -6.78
N TRP A 128 21.69 -5.20 -7.28
CA TRP A 128 20.46 -4.82 -7.98
C TRP A 128 20.35 -5.39 -9.40
N GLU A 129 21.46 -5.87 -9.96
CA GLU A 129 21.52 -6.53 -11.27
C GLU A 129 21.30 -8.05 -11.16
N THR A 130 21.27 -8.59 -9.95
CA THR A 130 21.01 -10.01 -9.70
C THR A 130 19.54 -10.34 -9.88
N PRO A 131 19.18 -11.62 -10.14
CA PRO A 131 17.78 -12.04 -10.19
C PRO A 131 16.97 -11.63 -8.95
N GLU A 132 17.59 -11.70 -7.76
CA GLU A 132 17.00 -11.30 -6.49
C GLU A 132 16.74 -9.79 -6.43
N GLY A 133 17.71 -8.98 -6.85
CA GLY A 133 17.56 -7.52 -6.92
C GLY A 133 16.54 -7.05 -7.96
N ILE A 134 16.40 -7.77 -9.07
CA ILE A 134 15.36 -7.51 -10.08
C ILE A 134 13.98 -7.88 -9.53
N ALA A 135 13.86 -9.02 -8.84
CA ALA A 135 12.60 -9.46 -8.23
C ALA A 135 12.13 -8.49 -7.14
N ALA A 136 13.04 -8.02 -6.29
CA ALA A 136 12.73 -7.03 -5.25
C ALA A 136 12.17 -5.74 -5.85
N ARG A 137 12.84 -5.19 -6.88
CA ARG A 137 12.35 -3.98 -7.58
C ARG A 137 10.99 -4.20 -8.24
N ALA A 138 10.78 -5.34 -8.90
CA ALA A 138 9.51 -5.65 -9.53
C ALA A 138 8.36 -5.81 -8.52
N ALA A 139 8.64 -6.28 -7.31
CA ALA A 139 7.63 -6.35 -6.24
C ALA A 139 7.31 -4.95 -5.69
N ASP A 140 8.34 -4.12 -5.48
CA ASP A 140 8.15 -2.75 -4.99
C ASP A 140 7.39 -1.87 -6.00
N GLU A 141 7.67 -2.02 -7.31
CA GLU A 141 6.92 -1.38 -8.39
C GLU A 141 5.43 -1.78 -8.38
N GLN A 142 5.11 -3.04 -8.07
CA GLN A 142 3.71 -3.49 -7.92
C GLN A 142 3.03 -2.84 -6.72
N ALA A 143 3.73 -2.70 -5.59
CA ALA A 143 3.22 -2.02 -4.41
C ALA A 143 2.95 -0.53 -4.68
N ILE A 144 3.88 0.15 -5.37
CA ILE A 144 3.71 1.54 -5.80
C ILE A 144 2.52 1.69 -6.75
N ALA A 145 2.39 0.80 -7.75
CA ALA A 145 1.27 0.82 -8.69
C ALA A 145 -0.09 0.63 -8.00
N LEU A 146 -0.17 -0.26 -7.00
CA LEU A 146 -1.38 -0.42 -6.19
C LEU A 146 -1.68 0.83 -5.37
N CYS A 147 -0.67 1.40 -4.72
CA CYS A 147 -0.81 2.64 -3.93
C CYS A 147 -1.39 3.76 -4.80
N HIS A 148 -0.82 3.99 -5.99
CA HIS A 148 -1.33 4.99 -6.92
C HIS A 148 -2.74 4.68 -7.44
N ALA A 149 -3.05 3.42 -7.72
CA ALA A 149 -4.39 3.02 -8.16
C ALA A 149 -5.42 3.29 -7.04
N ALA A 150 -5.11 2.91 -5.80
CA ALA A 150 -5.95 3.19 -4.65
C ALA A 150 -6.13 4.70 -4.45
N GLN A 151 -5.03 5.48 -4.40
CA GLN A 151 -5.10 6.93 -4.27
C GLN A 151 -5.93 7.57 -5.39
N SER A 152 -5.77 7.13 -6.64
CA SER A 152 -6.53 7.65 -7.78
C SER A 152 -8.04 7.37 -7.67
N GLU A 153 -8.46 6.25 -7.07
CA GLU A 153 -9.88 5.99 -6.80
C GLU A 153 -10.41 6.95 -5.73
N PHE A 154 -9.66 7.21 -4.66
CA PHE A 154 -10.05 8.19 -3.64
C PHE A 154 -10.04 9.62 -4.17
N ASP A 155 -9.07 10.01 -4.98
CA ASP A 155 -8.99 11.35 -5.58
C ASP A 155 -10.17 11.59 -6.54
N GLN A 156 -10.61 10.58 -7.29
CA GLN A 156 -11.86 10.66 -8.08
C GLN A 156 -13.11 10.81 -7.21
N THR A 157 -13.04 10.40 -5.94
CA THR A 157 -14.09 10.71 -4.95
C THR A 157 -13.90 12.06 -4.25
N ALA A 158 -12.74 12.71 -4.37
CA ALA A 158 -12.56 14.09 -3.90
C ALA A 158 -13.41 15.07 -4.72
N ASP A 159 -13.74 14.75 -5.97
CA ASP A 159 -14.79 15.44 -6.74
C ASP A 159 -16.17 15.38 -6.04
N ARG A 160 -16.38 14.44 -5.09
CA ARG A 160 -17.57 14.35 -4.22
C ARG A 160 -17.45 15.20 -2.95
N GLN A 161 -16.28 15.77 -2.61
CA GLN A 161 -16.18 16.82 -1.58
C GLN A 161 -16.98 18.07 -1.98
N GLU A 162 -17.09 18.38 -3.28
CA GLU A 162 -17.96 19.47 -3.77
C GLU A 162 -19.44 19.29 -3.39
N LEU A 163 -19.84 18.07 -3.00
CA LEU A 163 -21.20 17.76 -2.55
C LEU A 163 -21.46 18.10 -1.07
N GLN A 164 -20.42 18.39 -0.26
CA GLN A 164 -20.59 18.73 1.16
C GLN A 164 -21.41 20.02 1.36
N ASP A 165 -21.29 20.96 0.43
CA ASP A 165 -21.99 22.26 0.46
C ASP A 165 -23.34 22.25 -0.27
N VAL A 166 -23.77 21.09 -0.79
CA VAL A 166 -25.01 20.97 -1.56
C VAL A 166 -26.21 20.79 -0.61
N PRO A 167 -27.11 21.78 -0.49
CA PRO A 167 -28.07 21.84 0.62
C PRO A 167 -29.10 20.70 0.68
N TRP A 168 -29.35 20.05 -0.46
CA TRP A 168 -30.38 19.02 -0.61
C TRP A 168 -29.86 17.59 -0.46
N ILE A 169 -28.54 17.40 -0.29
CA ILE A 169 -27.96 16.07 -0.07
C ILE A 169 -28.11 15.70 1.41
N PRO A 170 -28.75 14.55 1.74
CA PRO A 170 -28.91 14.07 3.11
C PRO A 170 -27.56 13.95 3.84
N SER A 171 -27.54 14.24 5.15
CA SER A 171 -26.30 14.22 5.94
C SER A 171 -25.61 12.87 5.96
N GLU A 172 -26.37 11.77 5.83
CA GLU A 172 -25.82 10.41 5.74
C GLU A 172 -25.01 10.17 4.45
N MET A 173 -25.18 11.01 3.43
CA MET A 173 -24.45 10.94 2.16
C MET A 173 -23.24 11.88 2.09
N ARG A 174 -22.96 12.65 3.16
CA ARG A 174 -21.90 13.68 3.18
C ARG A 174 -20.57 13.21 3.78
N SER A 175 -20.49 11.98 4.27
CA SER A 175 -19.24 11.42 4.80
C SER A 175 -18.26 11.14 3.67
N VAL A 176 -17.37 12.09 3.41
CA VAL A 176 -16.23 11.91 2.51
C VAL A 176 -15.02 11.61 3.39
N ILE A 177 -14.48 10.40 3.27
CA ILE A 177 -13.23 10.03 3.91
C ILE A 177 -12.10 10.50 2.99
N VAL A 178 -11.30 11.45 3.44
CA VAL A 178 -10.04 11.81 2.80
C VAL A 178 -9.01 10.82 3.29
N VAL A 179 -8.61 9.87 2.45
CA VAL A 179 -7.54 8.92 2.75
C VAL A 179 -6.31 9.39 2.01
N ALA A 180 -5.22 9.62 2.74
CA ALA A 180 -3.93 9.98 2.17
C ALA A 180 -2.96 8.83 2.41
N PHE A 181 -2.84 7.94 1.43
CA PHE A 181 -1.95 6.78 1.54
C PHE A 181 -0.45 7.13 1.42
N GLY A 182 -0.12 8.42 1.24
CA GLY A 182 1.27 8.88 1.16
C GLY A 182 2.01 8.37 -0.08
N CYS A 183 1.31 8.15 -1.20
CA CYS A 183 1.86 7.53 -2.40
C CYS A 183 2.75 8.44 -3.29
N ASP A 184 3.15 9.63 -2.83
CA ASP A 184 3.97 10.52 -3.67
C ASP A 184 5.36 9.92 -3.94
N ALA A 185 5.70 9.81 -5.22
CA ALA A 185 6.99 9.31 -5.69
C ALA A 185 8.18 10.18 -5.24
N ASP A 186 7.93 11.44 -4.86
CA ASP A 186 8.97 12.35 -4.36
C ASP A 186 9.36 12.09 -2.89
N ASN A 187 8.66 11.17 -2.20
CA ASN A 187 8.95 10.74 -0.82
C ASN A 187 9.55 9.33 -0.73
N ARG A 188 10.08 8.76 -1.84
CA ARG A 188 10.83 7.49 -1.86
C ARG A 188 12.11 7.57 -2.69
#